data_AF-A5A3L2-F1
#
_entry.id   AF-A5A3L2-F1
#
_cell.length_a   1.000
_cell.length_b   1.000
_cell.length_c   1.000
_cell.angle_alpha   90.00
_cell.angle_beta   90.00
_cell.angle_gamma   90.00
#
_symmetry.space_group_name_H-M   'P 1'
#
loop_
_entity.id
_entity.type
_entity.pdbx_description
1 polymer ?
#
loop_
_entity_poly.entity_id
_entity_poly.type
_entity_poly.pdbx_seq_one_letter_code
_entity_poly.pdbx_strand_id
1 'polypeptide(L)'
;MLRVLMMSLLVVAALGHISPPRPEGCNYYCKKPEGPNKGSNYCCGPEYIPLKREEKHAGNCPPPLKECTRFPRPPQVCPHDGHCPYNQKCCFDTCLDIHTCKPAHFYIN
;
A
#
# COMPACT_ATOMS: atom_id res chain seq x y z
N MET A 1 -0.64 27.29 43.35
CA MET A 1 0.15 27.23 42.10
C MET A 1 0.45 25.79 41.64
N LEU A 2 0.92 24.91 42.52
CA LEU A 2 1.20 23.49 42.20
C LEU A 2 -0.04 22.67 41.73
N ARG A 3 -1.24 22.97 42.25
CA ARG A 3 -2.49 22.31 41.83
C ARG A 3 -2.93 22.62 40.40
N VAL A 4 -2.58 23.79 39.88
CA VAL A 4 -2.91 24.21 38.50
C VAL A 4 -2.00 23.50 37.51
N LEU A 5 -0.71 23.36 37.85
CA LEU A 5 0.29 22.65 37.05
C LEU A 5 -0.02 21.15 36.87
N MET A 6 -0.51 20.49 37.92
CA MET A 6 -0.90 19.06 37.85
C MET A 6 -2.16 18.84 36.98
N MET A 7 -3.12 19.77 37.02
CA MET A 7 -4.30 19.69 36.15
C MET A 7 -3.93 19.93 34.68
N SER A 8 -2.97 20.82 34.38
CA SER A 8 -2.47 21.01 33.02
C SER A 8 -1.70 19.80 32.49
N LEU A 9 -0.96 19.05 33.31
CA LEU A 9 -0.26 17.84 32.87
C LEU A 9 -1.23 16.68 32.55
N LEU A 10 -2.32 16.55 33.31
CA LEU A 10 -3.34 15.52 33.06
C LEU A 10 -4.07 15.73 31.72
N VAL A 11 -4.31 16.99 31.33
CA VAL A 11 -4.93 17.31 30.03
C VAL A 11 -4.02 16.93 28.87
N VAL A 12 -2.71 17.13 28.97
CA VAL A 12 -1.75 16.80 27.90
C VAL A 12 -1.58 15.28 27.75
N ALA A 13 -1.60 14.53 28.85
CA ALA A 13 -1.52 13.06 28.82
C ALA A 13 -2.80 12.41 28.21
N ALA A 14 -3.97 13.01 28.40
CA ALA A 14 -5.22 12.55 27.81
C ALA A 14 -5.34 12.83 26.30
N LEU A 15 -4.59 13.81 25.77
CA LEU A 15 -4.61 14.19 24.35
C LEU A 15 -3.53 13.46 23.50
N GLY A 16 -2.68 12.66 24.13
CA GLY A 16 -1.52 12.01 23.48
C GLY A 16 -1.80 10.80 22.59
N HIS A 17 -3.07 10.42 22.35
CA HIS A 17 -3.42 9.23 21.55
C HIS A 17 -4.27 9.55 20.32
N ILE A 18 -4.05 10.69 19.67
CA ILE A 18 -4.57 10.91 18.32
C ILE A 18 -3.79 9.98 17.38
N SER A 19 -4.24 8.74 17.29
CA SER A 19 -3.89 7.83 16.20
C SER A 19 -4.12 8.60 14.91
N PRO A 20 -3.16 8.60 13.94
CA PRO A 20 -3.43 9.22 12.65
C PRO A 20 -4.75 8.63 12.11
N PRO A 21 -5.63 9.46 11.52
CA PRO A 21 -6.91 8.99 11.01
C PRO A 21 -6.64 7.81 10.10
N ARG A 22 -7.07 6.63 10.54
CA ARG A 22 -7.08 5.42 9.71
C ARG A 22 -7.99 5.81 8.54
N PRO A 23 -7.53 5.75 7.27
CA PRO A 23 -8.40 6.12 6.17
C PRO A 23 -9.67 5.25 6.25
N GLU A 24 -10.79 5.86 6.62
CA GLU A 24 -12.10 5.23 6.51
C GLU A 24 -12.31 4.92 5.02
N GLY A 25 -12.78 3.71 4.71
CA GLY A 25 -12.97 3.28 3.32
C GLY A 25 -11.75 2.64 2.66
N CYS A 26 -11.09 1.69 3.32
CA CYS A 26 -10.09 0.84 2.68
C CYS A 26 -10.53 -0.63 2.66
N ASN A 27 -10.71 -1.18 1.46
CA ASN A 27 -11.08 -2.57 1.23
C ASN A 27 -9.89 -3.52 1.34
N TYR A 28 -8.68 -3.05 1.00
CA TYR A 28 -7.47 -3.88 1.00
C TYR A 28 -6.25 -3.15 1.56
N TYR A 29 -5.58 -3.82 2.50
CA TYR A 29 -4.31 -3.38 3.06
C TYR A 29 -3.16 -4.23 2.54
N CYS A 30 -2.14 -3.57 2.01
CA CYS A 30 -0.92 -4.21 1.54
C CYS A 30 0.26 -3.82 2.41
N LYS A 31 1.29 -4.66 2.41
CA LYS A 31 2.56 -4.39 3.07
C LYS A 31 3.57 -3.84 2.06
N LYS A 32 4.28 -2.76 2.38
CA LYS A 32 5.36 -2.25 1.53
C LYS A 32 6.55 -3.22 1.54
N PRO A 33 7.00 -3.76 0.40
CA PRO A 33 8.12 -4.70 0.36
C PRO A 33 9.49 -4.00 0.46
N GLU A 34 9.57 -2.72 0.09
CA GLU A 34 10.82 -1.95 0.01
C GLU A 34 10.59 -0.44 0.17
N GLY A 35 11.68 0.35 0.14
CA GLY A 35 11.65 1.81 0.30
C GLY A 35 11.69 2.30 1.76
N PRO A 36 11.56 3.63 1.99
CA PRO A 36 11.71 4.27 3.31
C PRO A 36 10.75 3.76 4.40
N ASN A 37 9.65 3.12 4.00
CA ASN A 37 8.62 2.60 4.88
C ASN A 37 8.41 1.09 4.69
N LYS A 38 9.48 0.35 4.35
CA LYS A 38 9.44 -1.11 4.21
C LYS A 38 8.77 -1.75 5.44
N GLY A 39 7.82 -2.63 5.17
CA GLY A 39 7.06 -3.36 6.18
C GLY A 39 5.85 -2.63 6.74
N SER A 40 5.65 -1.35 6.42
CA SER A 40 4.43 -0.63 6.78
C SER A 40 3.22 -1.15 6.01
N ASN A 41 2.06 -1.13 6.65
CA ASN A 41 0.78 -1.37 6.00
C ASN A 41 0.28 -0.08 5.37
N TYR A 42 -0.26 -0.17 4.15
CA TYR A 42 -0.88 0.95 3.47
C TYR A 42 -2.14 0.49 2.74
N CYS A 43 -3.05 1.43 2.49
CA CYS A 43 -4.25 1.14 1.72
C CYS A 43 -3.90 0.97 0.24
N CYS A 44 -4.05 -0.25 -0.29
CA CYS A 44 -3.78 -0.57 -1.69
C CYS A 44 -5.05 -0.86 -2.50
N GLY A 45 -6.20 -0.95 -1.83
CA GLY A 45 -7.52 -0.98 -2.46
C GLY A 45 -8.47 -0.10 -1.67
N PRO A 46 -8.65 1.17 -2.07
CA PRO A 46 -9.66 2.05 -1.48
C PRO A 46 -11.08 1.51 -1.70
N GLU A 47 -12.08 2.12 -1.06
CA GLU A 47 -13.48 1.67 -1.07
C GLU A 47 -14.08 1.49 -2.48
N TYR A 48 -13.68 2.33 -3.43
CA TYR A 48 -14.15 2.25 -4.82
C TYR A 48 -13.58 1.04 -5.60
N ILE A 49 -12.56 0.35 -5.07
CA ILE A 49 -12.04 -0.88 -5.67
C ILE A 49 -12.94 -2.03 -5.22
N PRO A 50 -13.62 -2.72 -6.16
CA PRO A 50 -14.56 -3.78 -5.80
C PRO A 50 -13.83 -4.94 -5.11
N LEU A 51 -14.50 -5.54 -4.14
CA LEU A 51 -14.05 -6.77 -3.52
C LEU A 51 -14.06 -7.90 -4.56
N LYS A 52 -12.92 -8.52 -4.78
CA LYS A 52 -12.74 -9.72 -5.59
C LYS A 52 -12.11 -10.82 -4.75
N ARG A 53 -12.26 -12.07 -5.21
CA ARG A 53 -11.54 -13.20 -4.62
C ARG A 53 -10.03 -12.97 -4.79
N GLU A 54 -9.28 -13.23 -3.73
CA GLU A 54 -7.82 -13.30 -3.83
C GLU A 54 -7.43 -14.47 -4.72
N GLU A 55 -6.71 -14.13 -5.78
CA GLU A 55 -6.17 -15.09 -6.75
C GLU A 55 -4.67 -14.89 -6.85
N LYS A 56 -3.97 -15.95 -7.26
CA LYS A 56 -2.54 -15.93 -7.53
C LYS A 56 -2.32 -16.39 -8.96
N HIS A 57 -1.85 -15.49 -9.80
CA HIS A 57 -1.50 -15.82 -11.19
C HIS A 57 -0.11 -16.45 -11.26
N ALA A 58 0.11 -17.24 -12.32
CA ALA A 58 1.39 -17.89 -12.58
C ALA A 58 2.51 -16.88 -12.87
N GLY A 59 3.76 -17.31 -12.66
CA GLY A 59 4.95 -16.47 -12.83
C GLY A 59 5.26 -15.58 -11.63
N ASN A 60 6.19 -14.66 -11.83
CA ASN A 60 6.75 -13.76 -10.81
C ASN A 60 6.61 -12.30 -11.22
N CYS A 61 6.68 -11.41 -10.22
CA CYS A 61 6.79 -9.99 -10.51
C CYS A 61 8.09 -9.70 -11.29
N PRO A 62 8.05 -8.82 -12.29
CA PRO A 62 9.27 -8.43 -12.98
C PRO A 62 10.21 -7.69 -12.01
N PRO A 63 11.52 -7.68 -12.28
CA PRO A 63 12.46 -6.92 -11.47
C PRO A 63 12.08 -5.42 -11.47
N PRO A 64 12.35 -4.69 -10.37
CA PRO A 64 12.13 -3.25 -10.33
C PRO A 64 12.85 -2.53 -11.49
N LEU A 65 12.23 -1.47 -11.99
CA LEU A 65 12.85 -0.64 -13.03
C LEU A 65 14.08 0.06 -12.44
N LYS A 66 15.18 0.08 -13.21
CA LYS A 66 16.40 0.81 -12.84
C LYS A 66 16.21 2.32 -12.88
N GLU A 67 15.33 2.79 -13.75
CA GLU A 67 15.03 4.20 -13.96
C GLU A 67 13.52 4.40 -14.13
N CYS A 68 13.00 5.45 -13.49
CA CYS A 68 11.58 5.76 -13.51
C CYS A 68 11.22 6.50 -14.79
N THR A 69 10.58 5.80 -15.72
CA THR A 69 10.03 6.40 -16.94
C THR A 69 8.61 6.90 -16.69
N ARG A 70 8.27 8.06 -17.26
CA ARG A 70 6.88 8.53 -17.25
C ARG A 70 6.08 7.71 -18.25
N PHE A 71 5.16 6.89 -17.76
CA PHE A 71 4.22 6.19 -18.61
C PHE A 71 3.13 7.15 -19.10
N PRO A 72 2.76 7.10 -20.39
CA PRO A 72 1.72 7.98 -20.95
C PRO A 72 0.31 7.63 -20.45
N ARG A 73 0.15 6.45 -19.82
CA ARG A 73 -1.12 6.00 -19.22
C ARG A 73 -0.92 5.73 -17.73
N PRO A 74 -1.89 6.10 -16.88
CA PRO A 74 -1.85 5.75 -15.48
C PRO A 74 -1.89 4.21 -15.35
N PRO A 75 -1.04 3.61 -14.52
CA PRO A 75 -1.07 2.18 -14.30
C PRO A 75 -2.32 1.78 -13.51
N GLN A 76 -2.76 0.54 -13.72
CA GLN A 76 -3.87 -0.03 -12.97
C GLN A 76 -3.40 -0.38 -11.55
N VAL A 77 -3.99 0.30 -10.56
CA VAL A 77 -3.80 -0.03 -9.15
C VAL A 77 -4.46 -1.37 -8.85
N CYS A 78 -3.80 -2.20 -8.04
CA CYS A 78 -4.30 -3.50 -7.64
C CYS A 78 -3.94 -3.80 -6.18
N PRO A 79 -4.82 -4.52 -5.46
CA PRO A 79 -4.47 -5.08 -4.15
C PRO A 79 -3.91 -6.51 -4.24
N HIS A 80 -4.29 -7.30 -5.24
CA HIS A 80 -3.84 -8.67 -5.48
C HIS A 80 -4.04 -9.08 -6.95
N ASP A 81 -3.54 -10.26 -7.36
CA ASP A 81 -3.52 -10.67 -8.77
C ASP A 81 -4.93 -10.77 -9.39
N GLY A 82 -5.95 -11.16 -8.63
CA GLY A 82 -7.35 -11.21 -9.10
C GLY A 82 -7.95 -9.87 -9.61
N HIS A 83 -7.27 -8.73 -9.39
CA HIS A 83 -7.64 -7.44 -10.01
C HIS A 83 -6.95 -7.17 -11.34
N CYS A 84 -5.97 -8.00 -11.72
CA CYS A 84 -5.21 -7.92 -12.95
C CYS A 84 -5.69 -8.93 -14.00
N PRO A 85 -5.36 -8.73 -15.28
CA PRO A 85 -5.47 -9.78 -16.29
C PRO A 85 -4.68 -11.04 -15.92
N TYR A 86 -5.12 -12.22 -16.39
CA TYR A 86 -4.52 -13.52 -16.04
C TYR A 86 -3.01 -13.64 -16.35
N ASN A 87 -2.51 -12.92 -17.35
CA ASN A 87 -1.09 -12.87 -17.73
C ASN A 87 -0.29 -11.77 -17.01
N GLN A 88 -0.86 -11.16 -15.97
CA GLN A 88 -0.26 -10.10 -15.18
C GLN A 88 -0.27 -10.45 -13.70
N LYS A 89 0.60 -9.79 -12.94
CA LYS A 89 0.70 -9.91 -11.49
C LYS A 89 0.56 -8.55 -10.85
N CYS A 90 0.04 -8.53 -9.65
CA CYS A 90 -0.04 -7.34 -8.84
C CYS A 90 1.29 -7.13 -8.11
N CYS A 91 2.06 -6.15 -8.56
CA CYS A 91 3.45 -5.98 -8.18
C CYS A 91 3.70 -4.58 -7.66
N PHE A 92 4.54 -4.48 -6.63
CA PHE A 92 4.95 -3.19 -6.12
C PHE A 92 5.77 -2.44 -7.18
N ASP A 93 5.43 -1.18 -7.39
CA ASP A 93 6.15 -0.28 -8.26
C ASP A 93 6.93 0.72 -7.41
N THR A 94 8.26 0.61 -7.44
CA THR A 94 9.16 1.48 -6.66
C THR A 94 9.15 2.93 -7.12
N CYS A 95 8.80 3.19 -8.38
CA CYS A 95 8.73 4.53 -8.92
C CYS A 95 7.44 5.25 -8.47
N LEU A 96 6.38 4.50 -8.22
CA LEU A 96 5.07 5.03 -7.83
C LEU A 96 4.72 4.78 -6.35
N ASP A 97 5.49 3.94 -5.66
CA ASP A 97 5.30 3.55 -4.26
C ASP A 97 3.91 2.90 -3.99
N ILE A 98 3.40 2.16 -4.98
CA ILE A 98 2.08 1.48 -4.96
C ILE A 98 2.11 0.14 -5.71
N HIS A 99 1.17 -0.75 -5.42
CA HIS A 99 0.96 -1.99 -6.20
C HIS A 99 0.19 -1.69 -7.50
N THR A 100 0.73 -2.20 -8.61
CA THR A 100 0.16 -2.06 -9.95
C THR A 100 0.23 -3.35 -10.73
N CYS A 101 -0.69 -3.53 -11.68
CA CYS A 101 -0.66 -4.71 -12.55
C CYS A 101 0.52 -4.61 -13.54
N LYS A 102 1.40 -5.62 -13.51
CA LYS A 102 2.58 -5.73 -14.38
C LYS A 102 2.59 -7.07 -15.11
N PRO A 103 3.19 -7.17 -16.32
CA PRO A 103 3.34 -8.46 -17.01
C PRO A 103 4.00 -9.53 -16.14
N ALA A 104 3.44 -10.74 -16.13
CA ALA A 104 4.02 -11.86 -15.41
C ALA A 104 5.36 -12.28 -16.05
N HIS A 105 6.38 -12.47 -15.21
CA HIS A 105 7.71 -12.90 -15.64
C HIS A 105 7.90 -14.39 -15.31
N PHE A 106 8.17 -15.20 -16.34
CA PHE A 106 8.29 -16.67 -16.19
C PHE A 106 9.73 -17.17 -16.14
N TYR A 107 10.71 -16.28 -16.21
CA TYR A 107 12.11 -16.68 -16.14
C TYR A 107 12.42 -17.27 -14.77
N ILE A 108 12.96 -18.49 -14.81
CA ILE A 108 13.58 -19.19 -13.69
C ILE A 108 14.96 -18.56 -13.56
N ASN A 109 15.26 -17.96 -12.40
CA ASN A 109 16.63 -17.63 -12.05
C ASN A 109 17.26 -18.88 -11.42
#